data_AF-A0A7Y7NS50-F1
#
_entry.id   AF-A0A7Y7NS50-F1
#
_cell.length_a   1.000
_cell.length_b   1.000
_cell.length_c   1.000
_cell.angle_alpha   90.00
_cell.angle_beta   90.00
_cell.angle_gamma   90.00
#
_symmetry.space_group_name_H-M   'P 1'
#
loop_
_entity.id
_entity.type
_entity.pdbx_description
1 polymer ?
#
loop_
_entity_poly.entity_id
_entity_poly.type
_entity_poly.pdbx_seq_one_letter_code
_entity_poly.pdbx_strand_id
1 'polypeptide(L)'
;MGWKTGTGWGGVMNNSLHGRLSDNVAKAAPLCPDQMVRVLVEDGLVTITPVNVMELTLEQRLSLFDPAKHGGEVMTAELLGT
;
A
#
# COMPACT_ATOMS: atom_id res chain seq x y z
N MET A 1 16.82 -1.70 21.23
CA MET A 1 17.37 -2.07 19.90
C MET A 1 18.43 -1.04 19.55
N GLY A 2 19.71 -1.40 19.69
CA GLY A 2 20.84 -0.45 19.62
C GLY A 2 21.38 -0.29 18.21
N TRP A 3 21.63 0.95 17.80
CA TRP A 3 22.31 1.28 16.56
C TRP A 3 23.81 1.07 16.76
N LYS A 4 24.43 0.14 16.02
CA LYS A 4 25.88 -0.02 16.01
C LYS A 4 26.49 0.81 14.88
N THR A 5 27.41 1.69 15.25
CA THR A 5 28.42 2.27 14.39
C THR A 5 29.48 1.20 14.09
N GLY A 6 29.82 1.03 12.82
CA GLY A 6 30.81 0.05 12.38
C GLY A 6 31.14 0.24 10.91
N THR A 7 32.32 0.79 10.67
CA THR A 7 33.01 0.86 9.37
C THR A 7 33.00 -0.51 8.68
N GLY A 8 32.19 -0.64 7.64
CA GLY A 8 32.04 -1.88 6.88
C GLY A 8 30.61 -2.03 6.38
N TRP A 9 30.25 -1.30 5.32
CA TRP A 9 28.95 -1.45 4.66
C TRP A 9 28.95 -2.74 3.85
N GLY A 10 28.71 -3.85 4.54
CA GLY A 10 28.56 -5.19 4.00
C GLY A 10 27.46 -5.94 4.72
N GLY A 11 26.29 -5.32 4.83
CA GLY A 11 25.03 -5.97 5.18
C GLY A 11 24.06 -5.73 4.05
N VAL A 12 23.57 -6.78 3.40
CA VAL A 12 22.58 -6.67 2.31
C VAL A 12 21.26 -6.23 2.93
N MET A 13 21.06 -4.93 3.01
CA MET A 13 19.77 -4.31 3.18
C MET A 13 19.37 -3.78 1.81
N ASN A 14 18.17 -4.14 1.37
CA ASN A 14 17.36 -3.50 0.32
C ASN A 14 18.08 -2.80 -0.85
N ASN A 15 17.90 -3.31 -2.09
CA ASN A 15 18.34 -2.63 -3.32
C ASN A 15 17.42 -1.47 -3.73
N SER A 16 16.97 -0.66 -2.78
CA SER A 16 15.98 0.41 -3.03
C SER A 16 16.66 1.78 -2.99
N LEU A 17 16.42 2.58 -4.03
CA LEU A 17 16.85 3.98 -4.09
C LEU A 17 15.80 4.85 -3.39
N HIS A 18 16.25 5.69 -2.45
CA HIS A 18 15.39 6.64 -1.75
C HIS A 18 15.89 8.06 -2.00
N GLY A 19 14.97 8.98 -2.30
CA GLY A 19 15.25 10.40 -2.51
C GLY A 19 14.33 11.27 -1.66
N ARG A 20 14.75 12.49 -1.35
CA ARG A 20 13.90 13.50 -0.72
C ARG A 20 13.23 14.34 -1.79
N LEU A 21 11.93 14.53 -1.68
CA LEU A 21 11.21 15.53 -2.47
C LEU A 21 11.40 16.90 -1.84
N SER A 22 11.72 17.89 -2.67
CA SER A 22 11.78 19.29 -2.25
C SER A 22 10.37 19.82 -1.92
N ASP A 23 10.28 20.79 -1.01
CA ASP A 23 9.00 21.36 -0.54
C ASP A 23 8.08 21.85 -1.67
N ASN A 24 8.67 22.42 -2.73
CA ASN A 24 7.91 22.87 -3.91
C ASN A 24 7.23 21.72 -4.65
N VAL A 25 7.90 20.57 -4.78
CA VAL A 25 7.35 19.37 -5.41
C VAL A 25 6.30 18.73 -4.51
N ALA A 26 6.55 18.67 -3.19
CA ALA A 26 5.58 18.13 -2.23
C ALA A 26 4.28 18.97 -2.15
N LYS A 27 4.37 20.29 -2.33
CA LYS A 27 3.19 21.17 -2.40
C LYS A 27 2.43 21.04 -3.72
N ALA A 28 3.14 20.85 -4.83
CA ALA A 28 2.54 20.71 -6.16
C ALA A 28 1.89 19.34 -6.36
N ALA A 29 2.42 18.31 -5.71
CA ALA A 29 1.86 16.97 -5.67
C ALA A 29 1.62 16.60 -4.19
N PRO A 30 0.42 16.84 -3.65
CA PRO A 30 0.10 16.59 -2.24
C PRO A 30 0.07 15.09 -1.97
N LEU A 31 1.26 14.51 -1.85
CA LEU A 31 1.49 13.13 -1.48
C LEU A 31 1.57 13.05 0.03
N CYS A 32 0.86 12.10 0.62
CA CYS A 32 0.93 11.83 2.06
C CYS A 32 2.12 10.90 2.37
N PRO A 33 2.69 10.99 3.59
CA PRO A 33 3.58 9.95 4.11
C PRO A 33 2.90 8.58 4.02
N ASP A 34 3.69 7.55 3.70
CA ASP A 34 3.25 6.15 3.54
C ASP A 34 2.18 5.89 2.47
N GLN A 35 1.92 6.87 1.60
CA GLN A 35 0.98 6.71 0.49
C GLN A 35 1.53 5.78 -0.59
N MET A 36 0.70 4.88 -1.08
CA MET A 36 1.03 4.09 -2.27
C MET A 36 1.01 4.95 -3.54
N VAL A 37 2.05 4.82 -4.35
CA VAL A 37 2.20 5.52 -5.62
C VAL A 37 2.53 4.55 -6.73
N ARG A 38 2.08 4.87 -7.94
CA ARG A 38 2.50 4.22 -9.17
C ARG A 38 3.66 5.03 -9.75
N VAL A 39 4.73 4.33 -10.12
CA VAL A 39 5.89 4.93 -10.78
C VAL A 39 5.94 4.39 -12.21
N LEU A 40 5.97 5.30 -13.18
CA LEU A 40 6.25 4.99 -14.58
C LEU A 40 7.54 5.68 -15.00
N VAL A 41 8.30 5.01 -15.87
CA VAL A 41 9.51 5.56 -16.46
C VAL A 41 9.37 5.46 -17.97
N GLU A 42 9.33 6.61 -18.63
CA GLU A 42 9.23 6.73 -20.09
C GLU A 42 10.23 7.79 -20.57
N ASP A 43 11.07 7.44 -21.54
CA ASP A 43 12.09 8.35 -22.13
C ASP A 43 12.97 9.11 -21.13
N GLY A 44 13.27 8.48 -19.98
CA GLY A 44 14.07 9.09 -18.90
C GLY A 44 13.28 10.03 -17.99
N LEU A 45 11.97 10.19 -18.21
CA LEU A 45 11.05 10.89 -17.32
C LEU A 45 10.44 9.90 -16.32
N VAL A 46 10.50 10.25 -15.03
CA VAL A 46 9.85 9.50 -13.95
C VAL A 46 8.54 10.19 -13.59
N THR A 47 7.41 9.52 -13.85
CA THR A 47 6.08 9.99 -13.46
C THR A 47 5.63 9.23 -12.22
N ILE A 48 5.30 9.98 -11.16
CA ILE A 48 4.79 9.43 -9.89
C ILE A 48 3.34 9.87 -9.75
N THR A 49 2.43 8.90 -9.70
CA THR A 49 1.00 9.14 -9.58
C THR A 49 0.47 8.51 -8.30
N PRO A 50 -0.28 9.23 -7.45
CA PRO A 50 -0.89 8.63 -6.27
C PRO A 50 -1.84 7.50 -6.70
N VAL A 51 -1.73 6.34 -6.04
CA VAL A 51 -2.75 5.32 -6.18
C VAL A 51 -3.91 5.75 -5.29
N ASN A 52 -5.01 6.16 -5.90
CA ASN A 52 -6.24 6.40 -5.16
C ASN A 52 -6.82 5.03 -4.78
N VAL A 53 -6.36 4.50 -3.65
CA VAL A 53 -7.07 3.44 -2.96
C VAL A 53 -8.30 4.12 -2.40
N MET A 54 -9.38 4.19 -3.19
CA MET A 54 -10.67 4.60 -2.63
C MET A 54 -10.92 3.65 -1.47
N GLU A 55 -10.86 4.16 -0.25
CA GLU A 55 -11.42 3.46 0.89
C GLU A 55 -12.92 3.38 0.62
N LEU A 56 -13.33 2.26 0.03
CA LEU A 56 -14.73 1.99 -0.23
C LEU A 56 -15.47 2.12 1.10
N THR A 57 -16.51 2.96 1.12
CA THR A 57 -17.37 3.06 2.29
C THR A 57 -17.99 1.70 2.59
N LEU A 58 -18.48 1.49 3.81
CA LEU A 58 -19.13 0.23 4.17
C LEU A 58 -20.23 -0.15 3.15
N GLU A 59 -21.05 0.82 2.74
CA GLU A 59 -22.12 0.63 1.74
C GLU A 59 -21.58 0.17 0.38
N GLN A 60 -20.47 0.76 -0.08
CA GLN A 60 -19.82 0.40 -1.34
C GLN A 60 -19.16 -0.99 -1.27
N ARG A 61 -18.55 -1.32 -0.13
CA ARG A 61 -17.97 -2.65 0.12
C ARG A 61 -19.06 -3.73 0.12
N LEU A 62 -20.20 -3.46 0.76
CA LEU A 62 -21.35 -4.35 0.76
C LEU A 62 -21.96 -4.52 -0.64
N SER A 63 -22.00 -3.46 -1.44
CA SER A 63 -22.50 -3.51 -2.83
C SER A 63 -21.64 -4.38 -3.75
N LEU A 64 -20.33 -4.48 -3.48
CA LEU A 64 -19.39 -5.32 -4.23
C LEU A 64 -19.23 -6.72 -3.62
N PHE A 65 -19.84 -6.98 -2.46
CA PHE A 65 -19.70 -8.25 -1.76
C PHE A 65 -20.52 -9.34 -2.46
N ASP A 66 -19.81 -10.22 -3.17
CA ASP A 66 -20.36 -11.46 -3.72
C ASP A 66 -20.23 -12.61 -2.69
N PRO A 67 -21.31 -13.08 -2.04
CA PRO A 67 -21.24 -14.12 -1.02
C PRO A 67 -20.72 -15.46 -1.55
N ALA A 68 -20.87 -15.77 -2.85
CA ALA A 68 -20.36 -17.01 -3.42
C ALA A 68 -18.84 -17.00 -3.59
N LYS A 69 -18.23 -15.81 -3.75
CA LYS A 69 -16.78 -15.64 -3.89
C LYS A 69 -16.08 -15.30 -2.58
N HIS A 70 -16.77 -14.60 -1.69
CA HIS A 70 -16.18 -14.06 -0.46
C HIS A 70 -16.63 -14.79 0.81
N GLY A 71 -17.65 -15.66 0.72
CA GLY A 71 -18.16 -16.46 1.84
C GLY A 71 -17.31 -17.71 2.13
N GLY A 72 -15.98 -17.59 2.13
CA GLY A 72 -15.08 -18.74 2.36
C GLY A 72 -15.14 -19.31 3.78
N GLU A 73 -15.62 -18.52 4.73
CA GLU A 73 -15.78 -18.92 6.13
C GLU A 73 -17.25 -19.21 6.43
N VAL A 74 -17.80 -20.26 5.79
CA VAL A 74 -19.09 -20.82 6.22
C VAL A 74 -18.83 -21.67 7.46
N MET A 75 -19.28 -21.19 8.62
CA MET A 75 -19.41 -22.05 9.78
C MET A 75 -20.59 -23.00 9.49
N THR A 76 -20.30 -24.23 9.05
CA THR A 76 -21.29 -25.28 8.92
C THR A 76 -21.83 -25.60 10.31
N ALA A 77 -22.94 -24.96 10.69
CA ALA A 77 -23.61 -25.20 11.96
C ALA A 77 -24.64 -26.31 11.79
N GLU A 78 -24.56 -27.34 12.62
CA GLU A 78 -25.63 -28.32 12.77
C GLU A 78 -26.79 -27.65 13.52
N LEU A 79 -28.00 -27.75 12.96
CA LEU A 79 -29.20 -27.19 13.58
C LEU A 79 -29.58 -28.03 14.80
N LEU A 80 -29.16 -27.58 15.98
CA LEU A 80 -29.56 -28.19 17.24
C LEU A 80 -30.94 -27.67 17.64
N GLY A 81 -31.99 -28.40 17.24
CA GLY A 81 -33.36 -28.17 17.75
C GLY A 81 -34.45 -28.75 16.85
N THR A 82 -35.33 -29.56 17.45
CA THR A 82 -36.70 -29.87 16.98
C THR A 82 -37.69 -29.36 18.00
#